data_AF-A0A0G0N0B9-F1
#
_entry.id   AF-A0A0G0N0B9-F1
#
_cell.length_a   1.000
_cell.length_b   1.000
_cell.length_c   1.000
_cell.angle_alpha   90.00
_cell.angle_beta   90.00
_cell.angle_gamma   90.00
#
_symmetry.space_group_name_H-M   'P 1'
#
loop_
_entity.id
_entity.type
_entity.pdbx_description
1 polymer ?
#
loop_
_entity_poly.entity_id
_entity_poly.type
_entity_poly.pdbx_seq_one_letter_code
_entity_poly.pdbx_strand_id
1 'polypeptide(L)'
;MKTQEQLINNIIGQLNGINRMIEEKKDCFSVIVQMKAVKSALNSLTNKYIEENFVSCLDSCGSRKKSEMIKKLVLELTKNN
;
A
#
# COMPACT_ATOMS: atom_id res chain seq x y z
N MET A 1 -14.92 7.47 7.77
CA MET A 1 -13.60 7.17 7.17
C MET A 1 -13.65 5.77 6.56
N LYS A 2 -13.03 5.52 5.40
CA LYS A 2 -13.06 4.18 4.77
C LYS A 2 -12.27 3.15 5.60
N THR A 3 -12.74 1.91 5.69
CA THR A 3 -12.01 0.81 6.34
C THR A 3 -10.82 0.34 5.48
N GLN A 4 -9.89 -0.41 6.09
CA GLN A 4 -8.75 -0.99 5.37
C GLN A 4 -9.22 -1.94 4.27
N GLU A 5 -10.24 -2.75 4.55
CA GLU A 5 -10.88 -3.63 3.57
C GLU A 5 -11.52 -2.87 2.39
N GLN A 6 -12.24 -1.77 2.68
CA GLN A 6 -12.81 -0.92 1.64
C GLN A 6 -11.74 -0.29 0.74
N LEU A 7 -10.57 0.04 1.29
CA LEU A 7 -9.44 0.57 0.52
C LEU A 7 -8.82 -0.51 -0.38
N ILE A 8 -8.63 -1.72 0.15
CA ILE A 8 -8.17 -2.88 -0.62
C ILE A 8 -9.11 -3.16 -1.81
N ASN A 9 -10.41 -3.19 -1.57
CA ASN A 9 -11.41 -3.42 -2.62
C ASN A 9 -11.35 -2.35 -3.72
N ASN A 10 -11.08 -1.08 -3.37
CA ASN A 10 -10.88 -0.03 -4.38
C ASN A 10 -9.61 -0.28 -5.21
N ILE A 11 -8.49 -0.67 -4.58
CA ILE A 11 -7.23 -0.97 -5.27
C ILE A 11 -7.41 -2.16 -6.24
N ILE A 12 -8.10 -3.21 -5.81
CA ILE A 12 -8.45 -4.36 -6.67
C ILE A 12 -9.28 -3.88 -7.87
N GLY A 13 -10.27 -3.01 -7.66
CA GLY A 13 -11.06 -2.42 -8.74
C GLY A 13 -10.22 -1.62 -9.73
N GLN A 14 -9.23 -0.85 -9.26
CA GLN A 14 -8.30 -0.11 -10.11
C GLN A 14 -7.40 -1.05 -10.94
N LEU A 15 -6.87 -2.12 -10.33
CA LEU A 15 -6.07 -3.14 -11.02
C LEU A 15 -6.88 -3.85 -12.11
N ASN A 16 -8.13 -4.22 -11.82
CA ASN A 16 -9.05 -4.78 -12.82
C ASN A 16 -9.37 -3.77 -13.95
N GLY A 17 -9.41 -2.48 -13.64
CA GLY A 17 -9.51 -1.40 -14.63
C GLY A 17 -8.29 -1.36 -15.56
N ILE A 18 -7.08 -1.40 -14.99
CA ILE A 18 -5.82 -1.45 -15.76
C ILE A 18 -5.79 -2.68 -16.68
N ASN A 19 -6.19 -3.85 -16.19
CA ASN A 19 -6.21 -5.06 -17.01
C ASN A 19 -7.12 -4.89 -18.26
N ARG A 20 -8.33 -4.35 -18.07
CA ARG A 20 -9.24 -4.01 -19.19
C ARG A 20 -8.65 -2.98 -20.13
N MET A 21 -7.97 -1.94 -19.62
CA MET A 21 -7.32 -0.95 -20.47
C MET A 21 -6.25 -1.56 -21.38
N ILE A 22 -5.51 -2.55 -20.89
CA ILE A 22 -4.50 -3.28 -21.66
C ILE A 22 -5.17 -4.14 -22.74
N GLU A 23 -6.21 -4.90 -22.37
CA GLU A 23 -6.99 -5.73 -23.31
C GLU A 23 -7.62 -4.89 -24.43
N GLU A 24 -8.17 -3.73 -24.09
CA GLU A 24 -8.75 -2.75 -25.02
C GLU A 24 -7.70 -1.93 -25.80
N LYS A 25 -6.40 -2.21 -25.63
CA LYS A 25 -5.28 -1.49 -26.27
C LYS A 25 -5.36 0.03 -26.11
N LYS A 26 -5.73 0.51 -24.91
CA LYS A 26 -5.72 1.94 -24.59
C LYS A 26 -4.31 2.51 -24.69
N ASP A 27 -4.26 3.84 -24.85
CA ASP A 27 -3.02 4.61 -24.87
C ASP A 27 -2.10 4.27 -23.68
N CYS A 28 -0.81 4.05 -24.00
CA CYS A 28 0.22 3.65 -23.04
C CYS A 28 0.36 4.66 -21.89
N PHE A 29 0.31 5.96 -22.20
CA PHE A 29 0.47 6.98 -21.17
C PHE A 29 -0.69 6.93 -20.17
N SER A 30 -1.91 6.74 -20.64
CA SER A 30 -3.11 6.59 -19.81
C SER A 30 -3.02 5.37 -18.87
N VAL A 31 -2.54 4.23 -19.38
CA VAL A 31 -2.31 3.02 -18.56
C VAL A 31 -1.27 3.28 -17.47
N ILE A 32 -0.16 3.94 -17.80
CA ILE A 32 0.91 4.31 -16.85
C ILE A 32 0.37 5.25 -15.76
N VAL A 33 -0.47 6.22 -16.12
CA VAL A 33 -1.11 7.13 -15.14
C VAL A 33 -1.97 6.34 -14.16
N GLN A 34 -2.75 5.36 -14.63
CA GLN A 34 -3.55 4.51 -13.73
C GLN A 34 -2.68 3.62 -12.84
N MET A 35 -1.58 3.06 -13.36
CA MET A 35 -0.62 2.31 -12.54
C MET A 35 -0.01 3.20 -11.43
N LYS A 36 0.33 4.45 -11.74
CA LYS A 36 0.78 5.42 -10.73
C LYS A 36 -0.29 5.73 -9.68
N ALA A 37 -1.55 5.85 -10.11
CA ALA A 37 -2.68 6.04 -9.18
C ALA A 37 -2.85 4.85 -8.23
N VAL A 38 -2.72 3.61 -8.73
CA VAL A 38 -2.74 2.39 -7.91
C VAL A 38 -1.57 2.38 -6.92
N LYS A 39 -0.35 2.71 -7.37
CA LYS A 39 0.83 2.80 -6.49
C LYS A 39 0.59 3.80 -5.37
N SER A 40 0.04 4.97 -5.68
CA SER A 40 -0.29 5.99 -4.68
C SER A 40 -1.35 5.50 -3.69
N ALA A 41 -2.41 4.84 -4.18
CA ALA A 41 -3.46 4.30 -3.31
C ALA A 41 -2.92 3.22 -2.36
N LEU A 42 -2.04 2.34 -2.86
CA LEU A 42 -1.37 1.33 -2.05
C LEU A 42 -0.47 1.96 -0.97
N ASN A 43 0.35 2.95 -1.33
CA ASN A 43 1.19 3.68 -0.36
C ASN A 43 0.34 4.32 0.75
N SER A 44 -0.77 4.97 0.39
CA SER A 44 -1.68 5.56 1.38
C SER A 44 -2.29 4.49 2.31
N LEU A 45 -2.66 3.33 1.79
CA LEU A 45 -3.13 2.21 2.61
C LEU A 45 -2.04 1.67 3.53
N THR A 46 -0.81 1.52 3.04
CA THR A 46 0.34 1.07 3.84
C THR A 46 0.59 2.03 5.01
N ASN A 47 0.64 3.33 4.75
CA ASN A 47 0.83 4.34 5.80
C ASN A 47 -0.28 4.26 6.86
N LYS A 48 -1.53 4.20 6.41
CA LYS A 48 -2.67 4.05 7.30
C LYS A 48 -2.59 2.79 8.16
N TYR A 49 -2.21 1.66 7.57
CA TYR A 49 -2.06 0.41 8.31
C TYR A 49 -0.95 0.49 9.37
N ILE A 50 0.16 1.18 9.05
CA ILE A 50 1.25 1.43 10.00
C ILE A 50 0.75 2.27 11.17
N GLU A 51 0.06 3.38 10.89
CA GLU A 51 -0.47 4.30 11.91
C GLU A 51 -1.47 3.60 12.85
N GLU A 52 -2.42 2.83 12.29
CA GLU A 52 -3.52 2.25 13.06
C GLU A 52 -3.17 0.92 13.73
N ASN A 53 -2.35 0.07 13.10
CA ASN A 53 -2.11 -1.30 13.57
C ASN A 53 -0.67 -1.54 14.03
N PHE A 54 0.32 -1.00 13.32
CA PHE A 54 1.71 -1.33 13.63
C PHE A 54 2.14 -0.77 14.98
N VAL A 55 1.68 0.44 15.34
CA VAL A 55 1.92 1.03 16.67
C VAL A 55 1.37 0.12 17.77
N SER A 56 0.12 -0.33 17.64
CA SER A 56 -0.51 -1.28 18.57
C SER A 56 0.24 -2.61 18.66
N CYS A 57 0.74 -3.13 17.53
CA CYS A 57 1.54 -4.34 17.47
C CYS A 57 2.84 -4.21 18.31
N LEU A 58 3.47 -3.04 18.28
CA LEU A 58 4.68 -2.76 19.06
C LEU A 58 4.42 -2.67 20.57
N ASP A 59 3.23 -2.22 20.98
CA ASP A 59 2.90 -2.05 22.41
C ASP A 59 2.65 -3.38 23.11
N SER A 60 2.34 -4.43 22.35
CA SER A 60 2.29 -5.82 22.84
C SER A 60 3.68 -6.50 22.94
N CYS A 61 4.75 -5.83 22.52
CA CYS A 61 6.10 -6.41 22.43
C CYS A 61 7.06 -5.86 23.50
N GLY A 62 7.97 -6.72 23.99
CA GLY A 62 9.11 -6.29 24.81
C GLY A 62 10.08 -5.37 24.06
N SER A 63 10.82 -4.55 24.80
CA SER A 63 11.67 -3.46 24.27
C SER A 63 12.66 -3.90 23.17
N ARG A 64 13.31 -5.05 23.33
CA ARG A 64 14.24 -5.61 22.31
C ARG A 64 13.52 -5.92 20.99
N LYS A 65 12.36 -6.58 21.07
CA LYS A 65 11.56 -6.98 19.91
C LYS A 65 10.96 -5.76 19.18
N LYS A 66 10.56 -4.73 19.94
CA LYS A 66 10.10 -3.44 19.39
C LYS A 66 11.18 -2.77 18.52
N SER A 67 12.42 -2.71 19.00
CA SER A 67 13.55 -2.15 18.22
C SER A 67 13.83 -2.93 16.93
N GLU A 68 13.80 -4.26 16.97
CA GLU A 68 14.00 -5.09 15.79
C GLU A 68 12.88 -4.90 14.75
N MET A 69 11.63 -4.82 15.18
CA MET A 69 10.48 -4.60 14.29
C MET A 69 10.53 -3.23 13.63
N ILE A 70 10.90 -2.17 14.38
CA ILE A 70 11.09 -0.83 13.81
C ILE A 70 12.20 -0.84 12.76
N LYS A 71 13.35 -1.48 13.04
CA LYS A 71 14.44 -1.60 12.05
C LYS A 71 13.98 -2.30 10.78
N LYS A 72 13.24 -3.40 10.90
CA LYS A 72 12.68 -4.11 9.74
C LYS A 72 11.73 -3.23 8.94
N LEU A 73 10.81 -2.52 9.61
CA LEU A 73 9.88 -1.63 8.93
C LEU A 73 10.61 -0.52 8.17
N VAL A 74 11.59 0.14 8.79
CA VAL A 74 12.38 1.20 8.14
C VAL A 74 13.07 0.66 6.88
N LEU A 75 13.68 -0.52 6.96
CA LEU A 75 14.30 -1.16 5.79
C LEU A 75 13.29 -1.41 4.66
N GLU A 76 12.09 -1.91 4.96
CA GLU A 76 11.06 -2.11 3.93
C GLU A 76 10.58 -0.80 3.29
N LEU A 77 10.47 0.28 4.07
CA LEU A 77 10.02 1.59 3.56
C LEU A 77 11.09 2.27 2.70
N THR A 78 12.38 2.04 2.95
CA THR A 78 13.47 2.65 2.19
C THR A 78 13.89 1.88 0.94
N LYS A 79 13.45 0.64 0.75
CA LYS A 79 13.86 -0.23 -0.38
C LYS A 79 13.41 0.25 -1.77
N ASN A 80 12.44 1.15 -1.86
CA ASN A 80 11.76 1.51 -3.11
C ASN A 80 11.87 3.01 -3.48
N ASN A 81 12.83 3.73 -2.90
CA ASN A 81 13.28 5.05 -3.34
C ASN A 81 14.61 4.96 -4.08
#